data_AF-A0A527N4G5-F1
#
_entry.id   AF-A0A527N4G5-F1
#
_cell.length_a   1.000
_cell.length_b   1.000
_cell.length_c   1.000
_cell.angle_alpha   90.00
_cell.angle_beta   90.00
_cell.angle_gamma   90.00
#
_symmetry.space_group_name_H-M   'P 1'
#
loop_
_entity.id
_entity.type
_entity.pdbx_description
1 polymer ?
#
loop_
_entity_poly.entity_id
_entity_poly.type
_entity_poly.pdbx_seq_one_letter_code
_entity_poly.pdbx_strand_id
1 'polypeptide(L)'
;MLIAPPDLRLADRQIALEIYYGRYPLSGHLVETGGKSPFQIAVANPGWQKALHGFRWLRHMRAAGTELAAANARALVSDWIT
;
A
#
# COMPACT_ATOMS: atom_id res chain seq x y z
N MET A 1 32.03 9.76 -14.83
CA MET A 1 31.28 9.01 -13.81
C MET A 1 29.81 9.35 -13.97
N LEU A 2 28.99 8.45 -14.51
CA LEU A 2 27.53 8.60 -14.45
C LEU A 2 27.11 8.21 -13.04
N ILE A 3 26.68 9.18 -12.24
CA ILE A 3 25.89 8.90 -11.04
C ILE A 3 24.51 8.51 -11.55
N ALA A 4 24.19 7.22 -11.54
CA ALA A 4 22.81 6.79 -11.73
C ALA A 4 21.97 7.46 -10.63
N PRO A 5 20.84 8.10 -10.94
CA PRO A 5 20.00 8.69 -9.92
C PRO A 5 19.64 7.59 -8.91
N PRO A 6 19.76 7.85 -7.59
CA PRO A 6 19.38 6.86 -6.59
C PRO A 6 17.97 6.39 -6.91
N ASP A 7 17.74 5.08 -6.82
CA ASP A 7 16.49 4.44 -7.20
C ASP A 7 15.32 5.11 -6.46
N LEU A 8 14.65 6.07 -7.13
CA LEU A 8 13.75 7.08 -6.54
C LEU A 8 12.40 6.49 -6.09
N ARG A 9 12.35 5.17 -5.93
CA ARG A 9 11.16 4.40 -5.57
C ARG A 9 11.47 3.32 -4.54
N LEU A 10 12.33 3.64 -3.57
CA LEU A 10 12.57 2.79 -2.40
C LEU A 10 11.26 2.34 -1.75
N ALA A 11 11.21 1.05 -1.46
CA ALA A 11 10.13 0.48 -0.69
C ALA A 11 10.32 0.86 0.79
N ASP A 12 9.35 1.55 1.35
CA ASP A 12 9.31 1.97 2.75
C ASP A 12 8.54 0.97 3.64
N ARG A 13 9.12 0.58 4.78
CA ARG A 13 8.48 -0.31 5.77
C ARG A 13 7.42 0.40 6.60
N GLN A 14 7.54 1.72 6.81
CA GLN A 14 6.54 2.49 7.55
C GLN A 14 5.19 2.47 6.82
N ILE A 15 5.21 2.50 5.49
CA ILE A 15 3.97 2.38 4.69
C ILE A 15 3.29 1.02 4.92
N ALA A 16 4.05 -0.06 5.08
CA ALA A 16 3.47 -1.36 5.40
C ALA A 16 2.80 -1.37 6.79
N LEU A 17 3.41 -0.66 7.76
CA LEU A 17 2.85 -0.50 9.10
C LEU A 17 1.57 0.34 9.10
N GLU A 18 1.54 1.46 8.37
CA GLU A 18 0.32 2.25 8.20
C GLU A 18 -0.80 1.41 7.58
N ILE A 19 -0.51 0.66 6.50
CA ILE A 19 -1.53 -0.19 5.86
C ILE A 19 -2.02 -1.27 6.81
N TYR A 20 -1.16 -1.83 7.65
CA TYR A 20 -1.57 -2.74 8.71
C TYR A 20 -2.53 -2.09 9.72
N TYR A 21 -2.34 -0.82 10.05
CA TYR A 21 -3.27 -0.04 10.87
C TYR A 21 -4.51 0.45 10.12
N GLY A 22 -4.76 0.00 8.89
CA GLY A 22 -5.90 0.42 8.08
C GLY A 22 -5.75 1.84 7.52
N ARG A 23 -4.50 2.33 7.40
CA ARG A 23 -4.15 3.65 6.86
C ARG A 23 -3.40 3.51 5.55
N TYR A 24 -3.91 4.15 4.51
CA TYR A 24 -3.45 3.93 3.14
C TYR A 24 -2.88 5.23 2.55
N PRO A 25 -1.60 5.55 2.79
CA PRO A 25 -0.92 6.73 2.24
C PRO A 25 -0.53 6.49 0.77
N LEU A 26 -1.50 6.60 -0.14
CA LEU A 26 -1.31 6.31 -1.56
C LEU A 26 -1.45 7.57 -2.40
N SER A 27 -0.54 7.75 -3.38
CA SER A 27 -0.58 8.90 -4.31
C SER A 27 -0.63 10.27 -3.59
N GLY A 28 0.03 10.40 -2.44
CA GLY A 28 0.03 11.64 -1.64
C GLY A 28 -1.27 11.90 -0.88
N HIS A 29 -2.17 10.91 -0.80
CA HIS A 29 -3.44 11.02 -0.08
C HIS A 29 -3.55 9.88 0.95
N LEU A 30 -3.91 10.22 2.18
CA LEU A 30 -4.11 9.27 3.27
C LEU A 30 -5.60 8.98 3.41
N VAL A 31 -5.96 7.69 3.39
CA VAL A 31 -7.31 7.22 3.68
C VAL A 31 -7.26 6.27 4.86
N GLU A 32 -8.08 6.50 5.87
CA GLU A 32 -8.27 5.59 6.99
C GLU A 32 -9.55 4.78 6.78
N THR A 33 -9.46 3.46 6.91
CA THR A 33 -10.59 2.58 6.57
C THR A 33 -11.42 2.13 7.77
N GLY A 34 -10.94 2.40 9.00
CA GLY A 34 -11.61 1.99 10.22
C GLY A 34 -11.82 0.47 10.31
N GLY A 35 -10.90 -0.32 9.75
CA GLY A 35 -10.97 -1.78 9.72
C GLY A 35 -11.80 -2.38 8.58
N LYS A 36 -12.44 -1.56 7.75
CA LYS A 36 -13.05 -2.03 6.49
C LYS A 36 -11.97 -2.25 5.44
N SER A 37 -12.29 -3.06 4.44
CA SER A 37 -11.44 -3.21 3.25
C SER A 37 -11.31 -1.84 2.53
N PRO A 38 -10.09 -1.44 2.12
CA PRO A 38 -9.89 -0.20 1.36
C PRO A 38 -10.61 -0.21 0.01
N PHE A 39 -10.95 -1.41 -0.51
CA PHE A 39 -11.68 -1.59 -1.77
C PHE A 39 -13.18 -1.34 -1.63
N GLN A 40 -13.71 -1.24 -0.40
CA GLN A 40 -15.13 -0.99 -0.11
C GLN A 40 -15.42 0.48 0.20
N ILE A 41 -14.42 1.36 0.17
CA ILE A 41 -14.57 2.77 0.56
C ILE A 41 -14.62 3.66 -0.67
N ALA A 42 -15.64 4.51 -0.73
CA ALA A 42 -15.75 5.54 -1.75
C ALA A 42 -14.76 6.68 -1.46
N VAL A 43 -13.69 6.77 -2.25
CA VAL A 43 -12.66 7.82 -2.13
C VAL A 43 -12.71 8.69 -3.38
N ALA A 44 -12.91 10.00 -3.25
CA ALA A 44 -13.05 10.91 -4.41
C ALA A 44 -11.74 11.09 -5.21
N ASN A 45 -10.58 10.74 -4.65
CA ASN A 45 -9.28 10.92 -5.29
C ASN A 45 -8.97 9.78 -6.30
N PRO A 46 -8.98 10.05 -7.62
CA PRO A 46 -8.73 9.02 -8.63
C PRO A 46 -7.30 8.50 -8.63
N GLY A 47 -6.32 9.32 -8.24
CA GLY A 47 -4.91 8.91 -8.10
C GLY A 47 -4.73 7.89 -6.98
N TRP A 48 -5.44 8.09 -5.86
CA TRP A 48 -5.48 7.15 -4.75
C TRP A 48 -6.10 5.82 -5.19
N GLN A 49 -7.28 5.84 -5.84
CA GLN A 49 -7.92 4.63 -6.35
C GLN A 49 -6.99 3.85 -7.30
N LYS A 50 -6.39 4.55 -8.28
CA LYS A 50 -5.43 3.95 -9.21
C LYS A 50 -4.21 3.36 -8.50
N ALA A 51 -3.74 3.99 -7.42
CA ALA A 51 -2.62 3.50 -6.64
C ALA A 51 -3.00 2.26 -5.80
N LEU A 52 -4.22 2.23 -5.26
CA LEU A 52 -4.76 1.08 -4.52
C LEU A 52 -4.86 -0.16 -5.42
N HIS A 53 -5.56 -0.02 -6.55
CA HIS A 53 -5.75 -1.10 -7.54
C HIS A 53 -4.51 -1.41 -8.38
N GLY A 54 -3.47 -0.58 -8.28
CA GLY A 54 -2.21 -0.78 -9.00
C GLY A 54 -1.20 -1.66 -8.25
N PHE A 55 -1.49 -2.09 -7.02
CA PHE A 55 -0.70 -3.00 -6.20
C PHE A 55 0.78 -2.64 -5.97
N ARG A 56 1.22 -1.44 -6.37
CA ARG A 56 2.60 -0.97 -6.12
C ARG A 56 2.93 -0.93 -4.62
N TRP A 57 1.91 -0.88 -3.76
CA TRP A 57 2.09 -0.92 -2.32
C TRP A 57 2.55 -2.30 -1.80
N LEU A 58 2.38 -3.40 -2.55
CA LEU A 58 2.90 -4.73 -2.17
C LEU A 58 4.43 -4.75 -2.00
N ARG A 59 5.15 -3.86 -2.69
CA ARG A 59 6.61 -3.73 -2.51
C ARG A 59 6.98 -3.27 -1.09
N HIS A 60 6.12 -2.47 -0.45
CA HIS A 60 6.30 -2.01 0.94
C HIS A 60 6.16 -3.19 1.89
N MET A 61 5.16 -4.05 1.66
CA MET A 61 4.96 -5.29 2.40
C MET A 61 6.17 -6.23 2.26
N ARG A 62 6.67 -6.39 1.02
CA ARG A 62 7.89 -7.18 0.75
C ARG A 62 9.12 -6.62 1.46
N ALA A 63 9.29 -5.29 1.49
CA ALA A 63 10.43 -4.65 2.14
C ALA A 63 10.36 -4.68 3.67
N ALA A 64 9.15 -4.79 4.25
CA ALA A 64 8.96 -5.02 5.68
C ALA A 64 9.54 -6.37 6.10
N GLY A 65 9.44 -7.40 5.25
CA GLY A 65 10.10 -8.70 5.46
C GLY A 65 9.58 -9.49 6.65
N THR A 66 8.37 -9.20 7.13
CA THR A 66 7.73 -9.90 8.26
C THR A 66 6.59 -10.80 7.78
N GLU A 67 6.32 -11.87 8.53
CA GLU A 67 5.16 -12.73 8.29
C GLU A 67 3.85 -11.95 8.37
N LEU A 68 3.77 -10.97 9.30
CA LEU A 68 2.63 -10.08 9.45
C LEU A 68 2.34 -9.28 8.17
N ALA A 69 3.37 -8.65 7.58
CA ALA A 69 3.21 -7.89 6.35
C ALA A 69 2.79 -8.80 5.18
N ALA A 70 3.33 -10.03 5.13
CA ALA A 70 2.96 -11.01 4.12
C ALA A 70 1.50 -11.51 4.29
N ALA A 71 1.06 -11.74 5.53
CA ALA A 71 -0.31 -12.12 5.84
C ALA A 71 -1.30 -11.00 5.49
N ASN A 72 -1.00 -9.75 5.87
CA ASN A 72 -1.82 -8.60 5.55
C ASN A 72 -1.92 -8.38 4.02
N ALA A 73 -0.80 -8.51 3.30
CA ALA A 73 -0.79 -8.42 1.84
C ALA A 73 -1.71 -9.47 1.19
N ARG A 74 -1.68 -10.72 1.66
CA ARG A 74 -2.57 -11.79 1.17
C ARG A 74 -4.03 -11.48 1.49
N ALA A 75 -4.33 -11.03 2.70
CA ALA A 75 -5.69 -10.68 3.10
C ALA A 75 -6.27 -9.58 2.19
N LEU A 76 -5.52 -8.49 1.97
CA LEU A 76 -5.95 -7.40 1.08
C LEU A 76 -6.13 -7.84 -0.37
N VAL A 77 -5.28 -8.73 -0.88
CA VAL A 77 -5.46 -9.26 -2.25
C VAL A 77 -6.68 -10.17 -2.32
N SER A 78 -6.95 -10.99 -1.29
CA SER A 78 -8.18 -11.77 -1.21
C SER A 78 -9.42 -10.89 -1.19
N ASP A 79 -9.42 -9.83 -0.38
CA ASP A 79 -10.52 -8.85 -0.30
C ASP A 79 -10.76 -8.12 -1.62
N TRP A 80 -9.75 -7.99 -2.48
CA TRP A 80 -9.91 -7.39 -3.81
C TRP A 80 -10.58 -8.32 -4.82
N ILE A 81 -10.45 -9.65 -4.64
CA ILE A 81 -11.00 -10.66 -5.55
C ILE A 81 -12.50 -10.87 -5.30
N THR A 82 -12.97 -10.66 -4.07
CA THR A 82 -14.34 -10.94 -3.61
C THR A 82 -15.22 -9.71 -3.58
#